data_AF-A0A9X4G606-F1
#
_entry.id   AF-A0A9X4G606-F1
#
_cell.length_a   1.000
_cell.length_b   1.000
_cell.length_c   1.000
_cell.angle_alpha   90.00
_cell.angle_beta   90.00
_cell.angle_gamma   90.00
#
_symmetry.space_group_name_H-M   'P 1'
#
loop_
_entity.id
_entity.type
_entity.pdbx_description
1 polymer ?
#
loop_
_entity_poly.entity_id
_entity_poly.type
_entity_poly.pdbx_seq_one_letter_code
_entity_poly.pdbx_strand_id
1 'polypeptide(L)'
;ITSVTSRVASAESSISNIQSTKASKTEVASLAQQSLQAVWQADAQTKIDALKVGGRNLIKNSNARYESNSYGTRYELSTAPQVGDEIVVTLWGSLGETRSGIGVYNSQGFSELTKLVKIREGVYQGKAVWRKPMRGSLEVTPNDTHLNVYFYPNGDTSTNIIERIKLELGTLGTDWTPAPEDVESSVNAVNADLTSYKQTQATKEQATAQQINGLT
;
A
#
# COMPACT_ATOMS: atom_id res chain seq x y z
N ILE A 1 76.13 -30.90 12.02
CA ILE A 1 75.30 -31.78 11.16
C ILE A 1 74.07 -32.29 11.94
N THR A 2 74.24 -32.98 13.07
CA THR A 2 73.14 -33.56 13.88
C THR A 2 72.01 -32.57 14.29
N SER A 3 72.36 -31.36 14.73
CA SER A 3 71.35 -30.33 15.09
C SER A 3 70.52 -29.86 13.89
N VAL A 4 71.14 -29.75 12.71
CA VAL A 4 70.44 -29.37 11.47
C VAL A 4 69.50 -30.49 11.05
N THR A 5 69.93 -31.75 11.12
CA THR A 5 69.10 -32.92 10.82
C THR A 5 67.84 -32.99 11.70
N SER A 6 67.97 -32.75 13.01
CA SER A 6 66.81 -32.73 13.92
C SER A 6 65.82 -31.61 13.59
N ARG A 7 66.31 -30.40 13.28
CA ARG A 7 65.45 -29.28 12.86
C ARG A 7 64.71 -29.54 11.56
N VAL A 8 65.36 -30.22 10.61
CA VAL A 8 64.75 -30.61 9.33
C VAL A 8 63.62 -31.62 9.55
N ALA A 9 63.84 -32.68 10.36
CA ALA A 9 62.80 -33.67 10.65
C ALA A 9 61.57 -33.04 11.35
N SER A 10 61.79 -32.12 12.29
CA SER A 10 60.68 -31.38 12.93
C SER A 10 59.92 -30.48 11.94
N ALA A 11 60.62 -29.86 11.00
CA ALA A 11 60.00 -29.05 9.95
C ALA A 11 59.18 -29.91 8.96
N GLU A 12 59.70 -31.06 8.54
CA GLU A 12 58.99 -32.02 7.67
C GLU A 12 57.70 -32.52 8.32
N SER A 13 57.76 -32.90 9.61
CA SER A 13 56.58 -33.29 10.38
C SER A 13 55.55 -32.17 10.46
N SER A 14 56.00 -30.93 10.72
CA SER A 14 55.13 -29.76 10.77
C SER A 14 54.45 -29.46 9.42
N ILE A 15 55.18 -29.60 8.30
CA ILE A 15 54.63 -29.43 6.95
C ILE A 15 53.58 -30.50 6.65
N SER A 16 53.85 -31.76 6.98
CA SER A 16 52.90 -32.87 6.83
C SER A 16 51.62 -32.61 7.63
N ASN A 17 51.76 -32.16 8.88
CA ASN A 17 50.61 -31.80 9.72
C ASN A 17 49.77 -30.68 9.09
N ILE A 18 50.39 -29.61 8.59
CA ILE A 18 49.67 -28.52 7.89
C ILE A 18 48.96 -29.03 6.63
N GLN A 19 49.60 -29.90 5.84
CA GLN A 19 48.98 -30.45 4.64
C GLN A 19 47.76 -31.33 4.96
N SER A 20 47.80 -32.06 6.07
CA SER A 20 46.69 -32.91 6.53
C SER A 20 45.55 -32.13 7.20
N THR A 21 45.84 -30.94 7.76
CA THR A 21 44.87 -30.14 8.53
C THR A 21 44.29 -28.97 7.76
N LYS A 22 44.92 -28.51 6.67
CA LYS A 22 44.39 -27.45 5.83
C LYS A 22 43.18 -27.95 5.03
N ALA A 23 42.16 -27.12 4.92
CA ALA A 23 41.09 -27.34 3.94
C ALA A 23 41.63 -27.20 2.51
N SER A 24 41.14 -28.06 1.61
CA SER A 24 41.36 -27.91 0.17
C SER A 24 40.64 -26.67 -0.37
N LYS A 25 41.05 -26.21 -1.56
CA LYS A 25 40.37 -25.09 -2.24
C LYS A 25 38.87 -25.35 -2.42
N THR A 26 38.51 -26.60 -2.69
CA THR A 26 37.11 -27.02 -2.87
C THR A 26 36.33 -26.96 -1.57
N GLU A 27 36.91 -27.44 -0.45
CA GLU A 27 36.28 -27.35 0.87
C GLU A 27 36.09 -25.89 1.29
N VAL A 28 37.11 -25.04 1.11
CA VAL A 28 37.01 -23.60 1.39
C VAL A 28 35.92 -22.96 0.55
N ALA A 29 35.85 -23.27 -0.75
CA ALA A 29 34.82 -22.73 -1.64
C ALA A 29 33.41 -23.19 -1.25
N SER A 30 33.25 -24.47 -0.87
CA SER A 30 31.96 -25.01 -0.41
C SER A 30 31.50 -24.37 0.90
N LEU A 31 32.41 -24.20 1.87
CA LEU A 31 32.10 -23.54 3.14
C LEU A 31 31.71 -22.08 2.91
N ALA A 32 32.45 -21.37 2.05
CA ALA A 32 32.13 -19.99 1.70
C ALA A 32 30.75 -19.89 1.01
N GLN A 33 30.46 -20.77 0.05
CA GLN A 33 29.17 -20.81 -0.63
C GLN A 33 28.01 -21.06 0.32
N GLN A 34 28.12 -22.07 1.20
CA GLN A 34 27.09 -22.41 2.18
C GLN A 34 26.86 -21.25 3.16
N SER A 35 27.93 -20.63 3.64
CA SER A 35 27.85 -19.50 4.56
C SER A 35 27.16 -18.30 3.91
N LEU A 36 27.53 -17.96 2.66
CA LEU A 36 26.90 -16.86 1.92
C LEU A 36 25.43 -17.15 1.61
N GLN A 37 25.10 -18.39 1.24
CA GLN A 37 23.72 -18.80 0.98
C GLN A 37 22.86 -18.65 2.23
N ALA A 38 23.35 -19.07 3.40
CA ALA A 38 22.64 -18.91 4.66
C ALA A 38 22.40 -17.43 5.00
N VAL A 39 23.40 -16.56 4.78
CA VAL A 39 23.28 -15.12 5.01
C VAL A 39 22.22 -14.49 4.10
N TRP A 40 22.23 -14.80 2.80
CA TRP A 40 21.26 -14.22 1.86
C TRP A 40 19.84 -14.75 2.09
N GLN A 41 19.68 -16.00 2.48
CA GLN A 41 18.37 -16.55 2.85
C GLN A 41 17.81 -15.85 4.10
N ALA A 42 18.64 -15.62 5.11
CA ALA A 42 18.23 -14.90 6.31
C ALA A 42 17.86 -13.43 6.03
N ASP A 43 18.64 -12.73 5.20
CA ASP A 43 18.34 -11.36 4.77
C ASP A 43 17.05 -11.28 3.94
N ALA A 44 16.87 -12.21 2.99
CA ALA A 44 15.65 -12.30 2.19
C ALA A 44 14.43 -12.56 3.07
N GLN A 45 14.52 -13.48 4.04
CA GLN A 45 13.44 -13.78 4.96
C GLN A 45 13.10 -12.56 5.81
N THR A 46 14.09 -11.86 6.35
CA THR A 46 13.90 -10.63 7.14
C THR A 46 13.17 -9.56 6.32
N LYS A 47 13.54 -9.39 5.05
CA LYS A 47 12.88 -8.44 4.14
C LYS A 47 11.44 -8.84 3.82
N ILE A 48 11.17 -10.13 3.64
CA ILE A 48 9.82 -10.66 3.41
C ILE A 48 8.95 -10.44 4.66
N ASP A 49 9.46 -10.75 5.84
CA ASP A 49 8.74 -10.61 7.11
C ASP A 49 8.41 -9.14 7.44
N ALA A 50 9.21 -8.20 6.93
CA ALA A 50 8.97 -6.77 7.05
C ALA A 50 7.86 -6.23 6.12
N LEU A 51 7.45 -6.99 5.09
CA LEU A 51 6.38 -6.57 4.18
C LEU A 51 5.01 -6.71 4.85
N LYS A 52 4.24 -5.61 4.84
CA LYS A 52 2.85 -5.59 5.29
C LYS A 52 1.97 -5.18 4.13
N VAL A 53 1.02 -6.05 3.76
CA VAL A 53 0.09 -5.82 2.65
C VAL A 53 -1.32 -5.66 3.21
N GLY A 54 -1.90 -4.45 3.10
CA GLY A 54 -3.25 -4.18 3.58
C GLY A 54 -4.34 -4.64 2.62
N GLY A 55 -4.21 -4.34 1.32
CA GLY A 55 -5.14 -4.73 0.25
C GLY A 55 -6.50 -4.03 0.26
N ARG A 56 -7.05 -3.74 1.46
CA ARG A 56 -8.31 -3.02 1.66
C ARG A 56 -8.13 -1.53 1.36
N ASN A 57 -8.96 -1.02 0.45
CA ASN A 57 -9.10 0.42 0.26
C ASN A 57 -9.93 1.02 1.42
N LEU A 58 -9.38 2.02 2.09
CA LEU A 58 -10.04 2.73 3.18
C LEU A 58 -10.76 4.02 2.71
N ILE A 59 -10.75 4.31 1.41
CA ILE A 59 -11.42 5.48 0.83
C ILE A 59 -12.69 5.05 0.11
N LYS A 60 -13.83 5.62 0.50
CA LYS A 60 -15.13 5.41 -0.16
C LYS A 60 -15.20 6.17 -1.48
N ASN A 61 -15.97 5.64 -2.43
CA ASN A 61 -16.21 6.25 -3.74
C ASN A 61 -14.92 6.74 -4.43
N SER A 62 -13.84 5.99 -4.23
CA SER A 62 -12.48 6.45 -4.54
C SER A 62 -12.12 6.44 -6.02
N ASN A 63 -13.04 6.03 -6.89
CA ASN A 63 -13.01 6.13 -8.34
C ASN A 63 -13.88 7.27 -8.90
N ALA A 64 -14.44 8.13 -8.05
CA ALA A 64 -15.09 9.34 -8.50
C ALA A 64 -14.05 10.27 -9.13
N ARG A 65 -14.14 10.47 -10.45
CA ARG A 65 -13.24 11.35 -11.19
C ARG A 65 -13.27 12.75 -10.60
N TYR A 66 -12.09 13.27 -10.29
CA TYR A 66 -11.88 14.64 -9.85
C TYR A 66 -11.07 15.39 -10.90
N GLU A 67 -11.59 16.53 -11.34
CA GLU A 67 -10.94 17.39 -12.33
C GLU A 67 -11.10 18.85 -11.90
N SER A 68 -10.01 19.45 -11.40
CA SER A 68 -10.04 20.81 -10.86
C SER A 68 -8.64 21.38 -10.69
N ASN A 69 -8.54 22.70 -10.66
CA ASN A 69 -7.33 23.44 -10.28
C ASN A 69 -7.32 23.89 -8.81
N SER A 70 -8.25 23.39 -7.99
CA SER A 70 -8.27 23.71 -6.56
C SER A 70 -6.99 23.22 -5.88
N TYR A 71 -6.54 23.94 -4.85
CA TYR A 71 -5.35 23.57 -4.09
C TYR A 71 -5.49 22.24 -3.35
N GLY A 72 -6.71 21.82 -3.01
CA GLY A 72 -6.90 20.53 -2.38
C GLY A 72 -8.29 19.95 -2.59
N THR A 73 -8.39 18.67 -2.26
CA THR A 73 -9.61 17.88 -2.29
C THR A 73 -9.65 16.94 -1.08
N ARG A 74 -10.83 16.39 -0.81
CA ARG A 74 -11.10 15.52 0.34
C ARG A 74 -11.68 14.21 -0.14
N TYR A 75 -11.25 13.14 0.50
CA TYR A 75 -11.67 11.78 0.22
C TYR A 75 -12.22 11.15 1.48
N GLU A 76 -13.49 10.75 1.48
CA GLU A 76 -14.15 10.17 2.66
C GLU A 76 -13.55 8.82 3.02
N LEU A 77 -13.31 8.61 4.32
CA LEU A 77 -12.78 7.36 4.84
C LEU A 77 -13.93 6.41 5.22
N SER A 78 -13.78 5.12 4.94
CA SER A 78 -14.64 4.08 5.52
C SER A 78 -14.30 3.86 7.00
N THR A 79 -13.01 3.83 7.30
CA THR A 79 -12.49 3.77 8.67
C THR A 79 -11.11 4.43 8.66
N ALA A 80 -10.86 5.36 9.58
CA ALA A 80 -9.54 5.95 9.72
C ALA A 80 -8.55 4.95 10.31
N PRO A 81 -7.29 4.92 9.83
CA PRO A 81 -6.22 4.20 10.49
C PRO A 81 -6.01 4.66 11.93
N GLN A 82 -5.47 3.80 12.77
CA GLN A 82 -5.07 4.15 14.13
C GLN A 82 -3.74 4.92 14.10
N VAL A 83 -3.53 5.78 15.09
CA VAL A 83 -2.24 6.47 15.25
C VAL A 83 -1.14 5.42 15.45
N GLY A 84 -0.09 5.49 14.64
CA GLY A 84 0.99 4.50 14.62
C GLY A 84 0.89 3.47 13.49
N ASP A 85 -0.27 3.38 12.82
CA ASP A 85 -0.41 2.48 11.66
C ASP A 85 0.48 2.92 10.51
N GLU A 86 1.19 1.97 9.91
CA GLU A 86 1.85 2.19 8.62
C GLU A 86 0.78 2.22 7.53
N ILE A 87 0.88 3.21 6.64
CA ILE A 87 -0.04 3.41 5.54
C ILE A 87 0.69 3.59 4.22
N VAL A 88 0.01 3.20 3.14
CA VAL A 88 0.36 3.53 1.77
C VAL A 88 -0.81 4.25 1.12
N VAL A 89 -0.53 5.37 0.46
CA VAL A 89 -1.50 6.07 -0.40
C VAL A 89 -1.02 6.00 -1.83
N THR A 90 -1.88 5.50 -2.72
CA THR A 90 -1.64 5.45 -4.17
C THR A 90 -2.72 6.27 -4.87
N LEU A 91 -2.31 7.12 -5.80
CA LEU A 91 -3.19 7.99 -6.58
C LEU A 91 -2.92 7.75 -8.06
N TRP A 92 -3.99 7.53 -8.83
CA TRP A 92 -3.96 7.36 -10.27
C TRP A 92 -4.57 8.60 -10.93
N GLY A 93 -3.81 9.25 -11.81
CA GLY A 93 -4.20 10.50 -12.44
C GLY A 93 -3.02 11.29 -12.98
N SER A 94 -3.25 12.55 -13.31
CA SER A 94 -2.23 13.49 -13.79
C SER A 94 -2.31 14.81 -13.03
N LEU A 95 -1.14 15.32 -12.68
CA LEU A 95 -1.01 16.69 -12.18
C LEU A 95 -1.10 17.69 -13.33
N GLY A 96 -1.58 18.90 -13.02
CA GLY A 96 -1.47 20.02 -13.94
C GLY A 96 0.00 20.33 -14.25
N GLU A 97 0.27 20.86 -15.45
CA GLU A 97 1.63 20.98 -16.00
C GLU A 97 2.63 21.72 -15.10
N THR A 98 2.15 22.66 -14.29
CA THR A 98 2.98 23.50 -13.42
C THR A 98 2.95 23.05 -11.94
N ARG A 99 2.15 22.02 -11.61
CA ARG A 99 2.14 21.40 -10.28
C ARG A 99 3.39 20.55 -10.08
N SER A 100 3.90 20.57 -8.86
CA SER A 100 5.18 19.95 -8.46
C SER A 100 5.05 18.91 -7.34
N GLY A 101 3.83 18.66 -6.85
CA GLY A 101 3.66 17.67 -5.79
C GLY A 101 2.24 17.47 -5.30
N ILE A 102 2.08 16.38 -4.57
CA ILE A 102 0.84 16.01 -3.91
C ILE A 102 1.17 15.72 -2.44
N GLY A 103 0.61 16.50 -1.53
CA GLY A 103 0.73 16.29 -0.09
C GLY A 103 -0.51 15.56 0.43
N VAL A 104 -0.29 14.53 1.24
CA VAL A 104 -1.35 13.77 1.90
C VAL A 104 -1.39 14.13 3.36
N TYR A 105 -2.59 14.35 3.90
CA TYR A 105 -2.80 14.82 5.26
C TYR A 105 -3.95 14.07 5.92
N ASN A 106 -3.84 13.87 7.23
CA ASN A 106 -5.00 13.47 8.04
C ASN A 106 -6.07 14.59 7.98
N SER A 107 -7.28 14.27 8.42
CA SER A 107 -8.32 15.24 8.74
C SER A 107 -7.79 16.43 9.56
N GLN A 108 -8.36 17.62 9.41
CA GLN A 108 -7.82 18.94 9.83
C GLN A 108 -6.69 19.55 8.96
N GLY A 109 -5.85 18.76 8.29
CA GLY A 109 -4.96 19.28 7.24
C GLY A 109 -3.73 20.10 7.70
N PHE A 110 -3.34 20.04 8.98
CA PHE A 110 -2.26 20.90 9.50
C PHE A 110 -0.83 20.36 9.28
N SER A 111 -0.63 19.04 9.32
CA SER A 111 0.69 18.43 9.13
C SER A 111 0.65 17.37 8.03
N GLU A 112 1.58 17.49 7.07
CA GLU A 112 1.69 16.54 5.96
C GLU A 112 2.04 15.17 6.54
N LEU A 113 1.32 14.12 6.16
CA LEU A 113 1.64 12.73 6.46
C LEU A 113 2.80 12.24 5.58
N THR A 114 2.67 12.47 4.28
CA THR A 114 3.66 12.11 3.25
C THR A 114 3.39 12.87 1.95
N LYS A 115 4.42 13.00 1.12
CA LYS A 115 4.31 13.49 -0.25
C LYS A 115 4.24 12.31 -1.21
N LEU A 116 3.29 12.33 -2.15
CA LEU A 116 3.25 11.31 -3.19
C LEU A 116 4.31 11.61 -4.26
N VAL A 117 5.10 10.58 -4.59
CA VAL A 117 6.09 10.62 -5.66
C VAL A 117 5.56 9.84 -6.86
N LYS A 118 5.86 10.32 -8.07
CA LYS A 118 5.51 9.61 -9.30
C LYS A 118 6.33 8.32 -9.36
N ILE A 119 5.67 7.17 -9.36
CA ILE A 119 6.33 5.85 -9.43
C ILE A 119 6.29 5.28 -10.85
N ARG A 120 5.33 5.73 -11.66
CA ARG A 120 5.21 5.48 -13.11
C ARG A 120 4.24 6.49 -13.72
N GLU A 121 4.13 6.48 -15.05
CA GLU A 121 3.14 7.33 -15.73
C GLU A 121 1.73 7.13 -15.17
N GLY A 122 1.09 8.26 -14.85
CA GLY A 122 -0.25 8.28 -14.28
C GLY A 122 -0.39 7.76 -12.84
N VAL A 123 0.69 7.43 -12.12
CA VAL A 123 0.60 6.86 -10.76
C VAL A 123 1.60 7.49 -9.79
N TYR A 124 1.06 7.96 -8.67
CA TYR A 124 1.80 8.59 -7.58
C TYR A 124 1.58 7.78 -6.29
N GLN A 125 2.63 7.57 -5.50
CA GLN A 125 2.55 6.82 -4.26
C GLN A 125 3.38 7.46 -3.15
N GLY A 126 2.89 7.35 -1.91
CA GLY A 126 3.59 7.78 -0.71
C GLY A 126 3.29 6.84 0.44
N LYS A 127 4.25 6.73 1.36
CA LYS A 127 4.14 5.90 2.57
C LYS A 127 4.32 6.78 3.79
N ALA A 128 3.63 6.45 4.87
CA ALA A 128 3.71 7.20 6.12
C ALA A 128 3.36 6.33 7.32
N VAL A 129 3.59 6.86 8.51
CA VAL A 129 2.87 6.45 9.71
C VAL A 129 1.70 7.41 9.92
N TRP A 130 0.50 6.87 10.11
CA TRP A 130 -0.69 7.64 10.44
C TRP A 130 -0.49 8.32 11.79
N ARG A 131 -0.69 9.63 11.81
CA ARG A 131 -0.46 10.47 12.99
C ARG A 131 -1.54 11.52 13.11
N LYS A 132 -1.66 12.04 14.33
CA LYS A 132 -2.54 13.17 14.59
C LYS A 132 -2.02 14.43 13.87
N PRO A 133 -2.92 15.32 13.43
CA PRO A 133 -2.54 16.61 12.88
C PRO A 133 -1.79 17.45 13.92
N MET A 134 -0.79 18.19 13.47
CA MET A 134 -0.03 19.11 14.31
C MET A 134 -0.16 20.54 13.80
N ARG A 135 -0.70 21.44 14.62
CA ARG A 135 -0.74 22.88 14.33
C ARG A 135 0.45 23.54 15.03
N GLY A 136 1.59 23.59 14.33
CA GLY A 136 2.88 23.89 14.98
C GLY A 136 3.25 22.77 15.95
N SER A 137 3.54 23.10 17.20
CA SER A 137 3.86 22.10 18.24
C SER A 137 2.64 21.53 18.96
N LEU A 138 1.42 21.96 18.60
CA LEU A 138 0.19 21.50 19.24
C LEU A 138 -0.42 20.31 18.47
N GLU A 139 -0.60 19.19 19.18
CA GLU A 139 -1.39 18.06 18.69
C GLU A 139 -2.88 18.44 18.64
N VAL A 140 -3.53 18.16 17.52
CA VAL A 140 -4.95 18.43 17.31
C VAL A 140 -5.69 17.11 17.18
N THR A 141 -6.90 17.05 17.74
CA THR A 141 -7.78 15.89 17.58
C THR A 141 -8.29 15.83 16.13
N PRO A 142 -7.97 14.78 15.36
CA PRO A 142 -8.54 14.59 14.04
C PRO A 142 -10.05 14.31 14.15
N ASN A 143 -10.81 14.65 13.11
CA ASN A 143 -12.20 14.18 13.01
C ASN A 143 -12.28 12.77 12.40
N ASP A 144 -11.18 12.29 11.81
CA ASP A 144 -11.01 10.95 11.26
C ASP A 144 -12.06 10.57 10.19
N THR A 145 -12.67 11.56 9.53
CA THR A 145 -13.72 11.32 8.51
C THR A 145 -13.20 11.31 7.08
N HIS A 146 -12.07 11.94 6.81
CA HIS A 146 -11.55 12.09 5.45
C HIS A 146 -10.02 12.19 5.41
N LEU A 147 -9.46 11.81 4.26
CA LEU A 147 -8.10 12.14 3.86
C LEU A 147 -8.10 13.48 3.10
N ASN A 148 -7.22 14.40 3.48
CA ASN A 148 -6.98 15.61 2.69
C ASN A 148 -5.83 15.37 1.72
N VAL A 149 -6.02 15.80 0.47
CA VAL A 149 -4.99 15.79 -0.57
C VAL A 149 -4.80 17.22 -1.08
N TYR A 150 -3.57 17.73 -1.00
CA TYR A 150 -3.20 19.06 -1.47
C TYR A 150 -2.22 18.99 -2.64
N PHE A 151 -2.31 19.93 -3.58
CA PHE A 151 -1.49 19.99 -4.78
C PHE A 151 -0.56 21.19 -4.76
N TYR A 152 0.74 20.98 -4.80
CA TYR A 152 1.71 22.08 -4.71
C TYR A 152 2.12 22.64 -6.07
N PRO A 153 2.46 23.94 -6.15
CA PRO A 153 2.32 24.95 -5.10
C PRO A 153 0.86 25.44 -4.98
N ASN A 154 0.51 26.10 -3.86
CA ASN A 154 -0.87 26.56 -3.60
C ASN A 154 -1.40 27.55 -4.64
N GLY A 155 -0.58 28.52 -5.04
CA GLY A 155 -0.97 29.55 -6.01
C GLY A 155 -1.08 29.07 -7.46
N ASP A 156 -0.83 27.80 -7.73
CA ASP A 156 -0.92 27.25 -9.07
C ASP A 156 -2.39 27.02 -9.48
N THR A 157 -2.69 27.23 -10.77
CA THR A 157 -4.05 27.14 -11.33
C THR A 157 -4.16 26.13 -12.47
N SER A 158 -3.13 25.33 -12.73
CA SER A 158 -3.20 24.20 -13.66
C SER A 158 -4.08 23.08 -13.09
N THR A 159 -4.83 22.43 -13.99
CA THR A 159 -5.86 21.44 -13.64
C THR A 159 -5.24 20.09 -13.32
N ASN A 160 -5.60 19.55 -12.16
CA ASN A 160 -5.31 18.18 -11.77
C ASN A 160 -6.46 17.26 -12.22
N ILE A 161 -6.12 16.06 -12.67
CA ILE A 161 -7.08 14.99 -12.94
C ILE A 161 -6.73 13.82 -12.01
N ILE A 162 -7.68 13.40 -11.19
CA ILE A 162 -7.57 12.18 -10.38
C ILE A 162 -8.66 11.24 -10.84
N GLU A 163 -8.26 10.09 -11.35
CA GLU A 163 -9.18 9.04 -11.76
C GLU A 163 -9.54 8.16 -10.56
N ARG A 164 -8.54 7.82 -9.74
CA ARG A 164 -8.67 6.91 -8.60
C ARG A 164 -7.69 7.26 -7.48
N ILE A 165 -8.06 6.94 -6.25
CA ILE A 165 -7.17 6.98 -5.09
C ILE A 165 -7.39 5.75 -4.21
N LYS A 166 -6.35 5.33 -3.47
CA LYS A 166 -6.43 4.21 -2.53
C LYS A 166 -5.58 4.55 -1.30
N LEU A 167 -6.16 4.37 -0.11
CA LEU A 167 -5.44 4.34 1.16
C LEU A 167 -5.49 2.91 1.69
N GLU A 168 -4.33 2.35 2.04
CA GLU A 168 -4.19 0.99 2.55
C GLU A 168 -3.31 0.99 3.81
N LEU A 169 -3.57 0.06 4.72
CA LEU A 169 -2.62 -0.26 5.79
C LEU A 169 -1.40 -1.02 5.24
N GLY A 170 -0.28 -0.88 5.91
CA GLY A 170 0.96 -1.60 5.63
C GLY A 170 2.00 -0.78 4.86
N THR A 171 2.94 -1.49 4.26
CA THR A 171 4.15 -0.93 3.65
C THR A 171 4.22 -1.16 2.14
N LEU A 172 3.28 -1.91 1.56
CA LEU A 172 3.19 -2.18 0.13
C LEU A 172 1.82 -1.77 -0.42
N GLY A 173 1.82 -0.84 -1.37
CA GLY A 173 0.61 -0.47 -2.09
C GLY A 173 0.27 -1.50 -3.15
N THR A 174 -1.01 -1.84 -3.28
CA THR A 174 -1.54 -2.76 -4.29
C THR A 174 -2.25 -1.99 -5.40
N ASP A 175 -2.71 -2.70 -6.44
CA ASP A 175 -3.50 -2.05 -7.48
C ASP A 175 -4.86 -1.59 -6.94
N TRP A 176 -5.52 -0.70 -7.68
CA TRP A 176 -6.78 -0.12 -7.23
C TRP A 176 -7.88 -1.18 -7.12
N THR A 177 -8.58 -1.15 -5.99
CA THR A 177 -9.85 -1.85 -5.76
C THR A 177 -10.80 -0.88 -5.07
N PRO A 178 -12.13 -1.01 -5.26
CA PRO A 178 -13.09 -0.21 -4.50
C PRO A 178 -12.98 -0.51 -2.99
N ALA A 179 -13.52 0.37 -2.15
CA ALA A 179 -13.70 0.03 -0.74
C ALA A 179 -14.78 -1.07 -0.63
N PRO A 180 -14.64 -2.05 0.27
CA PRO A 180 -15.67 -3.08 0.48
C PRO A 180 -17.07 -2.50 0.74
N GLU A 181 -17.13 -1.35 1.42
CA GLU A 181 -18.37 -0.64 1.73
C GLU A 181 -19.08 -0.09 0.48
N ASP A 182 -18.33 0.28 -0.57
CA ASP A 182 -18.90 0.73 -1.85
C ASP A 182 -19.60 -0.45 -2.56
N VAL A 183 -19.00 -1.64 -2.48
CA VAL A 183 -19.56 -2.88 -3.05
C VAL A 183 -20.81 -3.28 -2.29
N GLU A 184 -20.77 -3.27 -0.96
CA GLU A 184 -21.92 -3.58 -0.10
C GLU A 184 -23.10 -2.62 -0.37
N SER A 185 -22.83 -1.33 -0.47
CA SER A 185 -23.84 -0.31 -0.79
C SER A 185 -24.50 -0.58 -2.15
N SER A 186 -23.69 -0.95 -3.15
CA SER A 186 -24.19 -1.29 -4.49
C SER A 186 -25.08 -2.53 -4.49
N VAL A 187 -24.69 -3.58 -3.75
CA VAL A 187 -25.49 -4.80 -3.59
C VAL A 187 -26.82 -4.51 -2.88
N ASN A 188 -26.79 -3.71 -1.83
CA ASN A 188 -28.00 -3.32 -1.09
C ASN A 188 -28.97 -2.52 -1.95
N ALA A 189 -28.46 -1.60 -2.79
CA ALA A 189 -29.28 -0.86 -3.74
C ALA A 189 -29.97 -1.81 -4.75
N VAL A 190 -29.21 -2.74 -5.35
CA VAL A 190 -29.76 -3.73 -6.29
C VAL A 190 -30.82 -4.61 -5.62
N ASN A 191 -30.62 -5.02 -4.36
CA ASN A 191 -31.60 -5.81 -3.62
C ASN A 191 -32.90 -5.04 -3.34
N ALA A 192 -32.80 -3.74 -3.04
CA ALA A 192 -33.96 -2.88 -2.86
C ALA A 192 -34.74 -2.71 -4.17
N ASP A 193 -34.04 -2.45 -5.29
CA ASP A 193 -34.65 -2.35 -6.61
C ASP A 193 -35.31 -3.67 -7.04
N LEU A 194 -34.66 -4.81 -6.79
CA LEU A 194 -35.23 -6.12 -7.07
C LEU A 194 -36.50 -6.38 -6.26
N THR A 195 -36.53 -5.96 -4.99
CA THR A 195 -37.72 -6.07 -4.13
C THR A 195 -38.86 -5.21 -4.68
N SER A 196 -38.57 -3.96 -5.06
CA SER A 196 -39.53 -3.04 -5.67
C SER A 196 -40.09 -3.57 -6.99
N TYR A 197 -39.21 -4.13 -7.84
CA TYR A 197 -39.60 -4.76 -9.10
C TYR A 197 -40.53 -5.95 -8.88
N LYS A 198 -40.20 -6.85 -7.95
CA LYS A 198 -41.05 -8.00 -7.61
C LYS A 198 -42.44 -7.57 -7.12
N GLN A 199 -42.51 -6.53 -6.29
CA GLN A 199 -43.78 -5.99 -5.81
C GLN A 199 -44.62 -5.40 -6.94
N THR A 200 -43.98 -4.68 -7.86
CA THR A 200 -44.63 -4.11 -9.05
C THR A 200 -45.17 -5.21 -9.96
N GLN A 201 -44.41 -6.29 -10.17
CA GLN A 201 -44.85 -7.44 -10.96
C GLN A 201 -46.03 -8.16 -10.31
N ALA A 202 -45.98 -8.42 -9.00
CA ALA A 202 -47.10 -9.02 -8.28
C ALA A 202 -48.38 -8.18 -8.38
N THR A 203 -48.26 -6.84 -8.31
CA THR A 203 -49.40 -5.93 -8.45
C THR A 203 -50.00 -5.97 -9.85
N LYS A 204 -49.14 -6.02 -10.89
CA LYS A 204 -49.60 -6.17 -12.29
C LYS A 204 -50.30 -7.51 -12.51
N GLU A 205 -49.74 -8.61 -12.01
CA GLU A 205 -50.34 -9.94 -12.10
C GLU A 205 -51.72 -9.99 -11.43
N GLN A 206 -51.86 -9.38 -10.24
CA GLN A 206 -53.16 -9.25 -9.56
C GLN A 206 -54.16 -8.43 -10.39
N ALA A 207 -53.75 -7.31 -10.97
CA ALA A 207 -54.61 -6.48 -11.80
C ALA A 207 -55.06 -7.22 -13.08
N THR A 208 -54.15 -7.95 -13.74
CA THR A 208 -54.48 -8.78 -14.90
C THR A 208 -55.43 -9.92 -14.52
N ALA A 209 -55.20 -10.60 -13.40
CA ALA A 209 -56.11 -11.65 -12.92
C ALA A 209 -57.52 -11.11 -12.64
N GLN A 210 -57.64 -9.92 -12.06
CA GLN A 210 -58.93 -9.26 -11.85
C GLN A 210 -59.65 -8.92 -13.15
N GLN A 211 -58.92 -8.44 -14.16
CA GLN A 211 -59.51 -8.15 -15.49
C GLN A 211 -60.01 -9.42 -16.18
N ILE A 212 -59.26 -10.52 -16.11
CA ILE A 212 -59.68 -11.82 -16.67
C ILE A 212 -60.97 -12.31 -16.01
N ASN A 213 -61.06 -12.24 -14.68
CA ASN A 213 -62.25 -12.66 -13.95
C ASN A 213 -63.50 -11.81 -14.26
N GLY A 214 -63.34 -10.58 -14.73
CA GLY A 214 -64.45 -9.72 -15.14
C GLY A 214 -65.01 -10.00 -16.54
N LEU A 215 -64.33 -10.83 -17.33
CA LEU A 215 -64.71 -11.17 -18.72
C LEU A 215 -65.45 -12.51 -18.85
N THR A 216 -65.54 -13.28 -17.77
CA THR A 216 -66.22 -14.58 -17.68
C THR A 216 -67.45 -14.51 -16.80
#